data_AF-A0ABD3WMC3-F1
#
_entry.id   AF-A0ABD3WMC3-F1
#
_cell.length_a   1.000
_cell.length_b   1.000
_cell.length_c   1.000
_cell.angle_alpha   90.00
_cell.angle_beta   90.00
_cell.angle_gamma   90.00
#
_symmetry.space_group_name_H-M   'P 1'
#
loop_
_entity.id
_entity.type
_entity.pdbx_description
1 polymer ?
#
loop_
_entity_poly.entity_id
_entity_poly.type
_entity_poly.pdbx_seq_one_letter_code
_entity_poly.pdbx_strand_id
1 'polypeptide(L)'
;MILILLIITVVGIVYGRPSFRDEFPNGYSVPNMCYGIYGGKIWEPVGHYNPSNHTRDKNPFGLDFAAANRIWSRSLCIQDSDRDGKTNGEELGDPHCTWTKGGPAPALNATGHPGICEPIGSHACASQVFFCGCQDSACVTKA
;
A
#
# COMPACT_ATOMS: atom_id res chain seq x y z
N MET A 1 -8.10 -8.88 61.92
CA MET A 1 -7.63 -9.41 60.62
C MET A 1 -8.25 -8.56 59.51
N ILE A 2 -7.53 -7.58 58.99
CA ILE A 2 -7.95 -6.80 57.81
C ILE A 2 -7.24 -7.46 56.62
N LEU A 3 -8.00 -8.18 55.80
CA LEU A 3 -7.49 -8.86 54.61
C LEU A 3 -7.39 -7.82 53.48
N ILE A 4 -6.18 -7.38 53.18
CA ILE A 4 -5.86 -6.48 52.07
C ILE A 4 -6.06 -7.25 50.77
N LEU A 5 -7.12 -6.92 50.02
CA LEU A 5 -7.29 -7.38 48.64
C LEU A 5 -6.49 -6.46 47.71
N LEU A 6 -5.25 -6.86 47.42
CA LEU A 6 -4.41 -6.29 46.36
C LEU A 6 -5.01 -6.66 45.00
N ILE A 7 -5.68 -5.70 44.37
CA ILE A 7 -6.09 -5.80 42.96
C ILE A 7 -4.83 -5.64 42.11
N ILE A 8 -4.27 -6.75 41.66
CA ILE A 8 -3.15 -6.76 40.70
C ILE A 8 -3.73 -6.45 39.31
N THR A 9 -3.51 -5.24 38.83
CA THR A 9 -3.79 -4.85 37.45
C THR A 9 -2.73 -5.46 36.53
N VAL A 10 -3.11 -6.46 35.74
CA VAL A 10 -2.25 -7.01 34.69
C VAL A 10 -2.24 -6.03 33.52
N VAL A 11 -1.19 -5.20 33.44
CA VAL A 11 -0.92 -4.37 32.26
C VAL A 11 -0.27 -5.27 31.21
N GLY A 12 -1.07 -5.76 30.27
CA GLY A 12 -0.56 -6.46 29.10
C GLY A 12 0.13 -5.47 28.16
N ILE A 13 1.42 -5.65 27.91
CA ILE A 13 2.14 -4.90 26.87
C ILE A 13 1.66 -5.42 25.52
N VAL A 14 0.84 -4.64 24.82
CA VAL A 14 0.51 -4.90 23.43
C VAL A 14 1.65 -4.39 22.57
N TYR A 15 2.47 -5.29 22.03
CA TYR A 15 3.41 -4.94 20.97
C TYR A 15 2.62 -4.73 19.68
N GLY A 16 2.49 -3.48 19.25
CA GLY A 16 2.02 -3.19 17.89
C GLY A 16 2.95 -3.83 16.88
N ARG A 17 2.42 -4.59 15.92
CA ARG A 17 3.25 -5.09 14.81
C ARG A 17 3.62 -3.93 13.89
N PRO A 18 4.84 -3.91 13.32
CA PRO A 18 5.23 -2.95 12.29
C PRO A 18 4.17 -2.88 11.19
N SER A 19 3.96 -1.69 10.65
CA SER A 19 3.06 -1.51 9.53
C SER A 19 3.64 -2.23 8.31
N PHE A 20 2.81 -2.81 7.45
CA PHE A 20 3.33 -3.38 6.19
C PHE A 20 4.03 -2.33 5.32
N ARG A 21 3.77 -1.04 5.55
CA ARG A 21 4.47 0.10 4.93
C ARG A 21 5.96 0.16 5.30
N ASP A 22 6.39 -0.53 6.36
CA ASP A 22 7.81 -0.67 6.75
C ASP A 22 8.53 -1.77 5.96
N GLU A 23 7.81 -2.59 5.19
CA GLU A 23 8.35 -3.77 4.52
C GLU A 23 8.79 -3.49 3.07
N PHE A 24 8.54 -2.28 2.55
CA PHE A 24 8.88 -1.85 1.19
C PHE A 24 9.29 -0.36 1.16
N PRO A 25 10.06 0.09 0.16
CA PRO A 25 10.57 1.45 0.11
C PRO A 25 9.44 2.48 0.00
N ASN A 26 9.64 3.65 0.62
CA ASN A 26 8.73 4.79 0.54
C ASN A 26 7.25 4.48 0.86
N GLY A 27 6.96 3.43 1.65
CA GLY A 27 5.58 3.07 1.98
C GLY A 27 4.79 4.16 2.71
N TYR A 28 5.48 5.17 3.25
CA TYR A 28 4.87 6.34 3.90
C TYR A 28 4.69 7.56 3.00
N SER A 29 5.17 7.53 1.78
CA SER A 29 5.22 8.68 0.86
C SER A 29 4.61 8.39 -0.52
N VAL A 30 3.91 7.26 -0.68
CA VAL A 30 3.19 6.93 -1.92
C VAL A 30 2.15 8.01 -2.22
N PRO A 31 2.20 8.68 -3.39
CA PRO A 31 1.30 9.77 -3.72
C PRO A 31 -0.16 9.29 -3.85
N ASN A 32 -1.09 10.08 -3.31
CA ASN A 32 -2.51 9.86 -3.54
C ASN A 32 -2.97 10.61 -4.80
N MET A 33 -3.06 9.90 -5.92
CA MET A 33 -3.58 10.43 -7.19
C MET A 33 -5.05 10.86 -7.10
N CYS A 34 -5.78 10.35 -6.11
CA CYS A 34 -7.18 10.66 -5.84
C CYS A 34 -7.37 11.71 -4.72
N TYR A 35 -6.33 12.51 -4.39
CA TYR A 35 -6.38 13.49 -3.31
C TYR A 35 -7.52 14.51 -3.44
N GLY A 36 -7.95 14.81 -4.67
CA GLY A 36 -9.07 15.72 -4.92
C GLY A 36 -10.44 15.18 -4.48
N ILE A 37 -10.56 13.85 -4.31
CA ILE A 37 -11.80 13.17 -3.89
C ILE A 37 -11.72 12.78 -2.41
N TYR A 38 -10.64 12.12 -2.01
CA TYR A 38 -10.51 11.55 -0.67
C TYR A 38 -9.85 12.49 0.35
N GLY A 39 -9.25 13.60 -0.11
CA GLY A 39 -8.34 14.39 0.71
C GLY A 39 -7.03 13.66 0.97
N GLY A 40 -6.04 14.38 1.52
CA GLY A 40 -4.71 13.84 1.82
C GLY A 40 -3.86 13.54 0.58
N LYS A 41 -2.58 13.92 0.62
CA LYS A 41 -1.66 13.73 -0.52
C LYS A 41 -0.96 12.37 -0.55
N ILE A 42 -1.15 11.55 0.48
CA ILE A 42 -0.47 10.26 0.66
C ILE A 42 -1.50 9.14 0.66
N TRP A 43 -1.20 8.05 -0.06
CA TRP A 43 -1.98 6.82 -0.06
C TRP A 43 -1.48 5.91 1.06
N GLU A 44 -2.12 5.96 2.23
CA GLU A 44 -1.62 5.23 3.38
C GLU A 44 -1.70 3.70 3.24
N PRO A 45 -2.84 3.13 2.81
CA PRO A 45 -2.97 1.69 2.64
C PRO A 45 -2.58 1.27 1.21
N VAL A 46 -1.28 1.35 0.89
CA VAL A 46 -0.71 1.09 -0.45
C VAL A 46 -1.17 -0.24 -1.07
N GLY A 47 -1.42 -1.28 -0.27
CA GLY A 47 -1.91 -2.57 -0.78
C GLY A 47 -3.43 -2.66 -1.02
N HIS A 48 -4.14 -1.52 -0.99
CA HIS A 48 -5.61 -1.45 -1.06
C HIS A 48 -6.09 -0.36 -2.01
N TYR A 49 -7.32 -0.52 -2.52
CA TYR A 49 -7.97 0.44 -3.41
C TYR A 49 -8.53 1.70 -2.73
N ASN A 50 -8.72 1.69 -1.42
CA ASN A 50 -9.21 2.88 -0.70
C ASN A 50 -8.02 3.61 -0.06
N PRO A 51 -7.71 4.87 -0.41
CA PRO A 51 -6.60 5.59 0.24
C PRO A 51 -6.89 6.02 1.69
N SER A 52 -8.15 6.03 2.12
CA SER A 52 -8.59 6.55 3.42
C SER A 52 -8.87 5.46 4.46
N ASN A 53 -8.99 4.19 4.06
CA ASN A 53 -9.26 3.10 4.99
C ASN A 53 -8.62 1.79 4.54
N HIS A 54 -8.41 0.89 5.50
CA HIS A 54 -7.93 -0.45 5.21
C HIS A 54 -9.16 -1.32 4.87
N THR A 55 -9.43 -1.58 3.60
CA THR A 55 -10.50 -2.50 3.17
C THR A 55 -10.03 -3.96 3.19
N ARG A 56 -10.93 -4.92 2.93
CA ARG A 56 -10.51 -6.29 2.62
C ARG A 56 -9.96 -6.41 1.21
N ASP A 57 -10.41 -5.56 0.30
CA ASP A 57 -10.05 -5.62 -1.11
C ASP A 57 -8.61 -5.16 -1.32
N LYS A 58 -7.82 -6.05 -1.93
CA LYS A 58 -6.43 -5.81 -2.27
C LYS A 58 -6.36 -5.35 -3.70
N ASN A 59 -5.50 -4.36 -3.95
CA ASN A 59 -5.08 -4.05 -5.29
C ASN A 59 -4.03 -5.08 -5.76
N PRO A 60 -3.63 -5.08 -7.05
CA PRO A 60 -2.68 -6.05 -7.58
C PRO A 60 -1.37 -6.10 -6.77
N PHE A 61 -0.78 -4.95 -6.44
CA PHE A 61 0.39 -4.89 -5.56
C PHE A 61 0.16 -5.58 -4.21
N GLY A 62 -0.96 -5.32 -3.56
CA GLY A 62 -1.30 -5.94 -2.27
C GLY A 62 -1.43 -7.46 -2.36
N LEU A 63 -1.88 -8.00 -3.50
CA LEU A 63 -1.94 -9.43 -3.78
C LEU A 63 -0.54 -10.00 -4.04
N ASP A 64 0.26 -9.37 -4.88
CA ASP A 64 1.61 -9.79 -5.22
C ASP A 64 2.56 -9.72 -4.01
N PHE A 65 2.44 -8.65 -3.21
CA PHE A 65 3.14 -8.51 -1.94
C PHE A 65 2.75 -9.62 -0.95
N ALA A 66 1.46 -9.98 -0.88
CA ALA A 66 1.01 -11.11 -0.07
C ALA A 66 1.57 -12.45 -0.58
N ALA A 67 1.58 -12.67 -1.89
CA ALA A 67 2.16 -13.86 -2.52
C ALA A 67 3.68 -13.95 -2.32
N ALA A 68 4.37 -12.82 -2.27
CA ALA A 68 5.79 -12.70 -1.92
C ALA A 68 6.06 -12.85 -0.41
N ASN A 69 5.13 -13.42 0.37
CA ASN A 69 5.21 -13.54 1.82
C ASN A 69 5.43 -12.21 2.57
N ARG A 70 5.00 -11.09 1.96
CA ARG A 70 5.18 -9.73 2.46
C ARG A 70 6.65 -9.32 2.59
N ILE A 71 7.47 -9.77 1.64
CA ILE A 71 8.90 -9.46 1.56
C ILE A 71 9.14 -8.62 0.31
N TRP A 72 9.83 -7.48 0.46
CA TRP A 72 10.39 -6.74 -0.66
C TRP A 72 11.54 -7.51 -1.30
N SER A 73 11.16 -8.47 -2.16
CA SER A 73 12.08 -9.29 -2.94
C SER A 73 12.43 -8.58 -4.25
N ARG A 74 13.57 -8.94 -4.84
CA ARG A 74 13.92 -8.46 -6.18
C ARG A 74 12.84 -8.79 -7.21
N SER A 75 12.21 -9.96 -7.12
CA SER A 75 11.11 -10.35 -8.00
C SER A 75 9.89 -9.44 -7.87
N LEU A 76 9.51 -9.08 -6.63
CA LEU A 76 8.43 -8.13 -6.41
C LEU A 76 8.82 -6.73 -6.90
N CYS A 77 10.05 -6.29 -6.63
CA CYS A 77 10.52 -4.97 -7.04
C CYS A 77 10.48 -4.76 -8.56
N ILE A 78 10.92 -5.74 -9.35
CA ILE A 78 10.90 -5.64 -10.83
C ILE A 78 9.54 -5.97 -11.46
N GLN A 79 8.55 -6.37 -10.65
CA GLN A 79 7.22 -6.70 -11.15
C GLN A 79 6.44 -5.42 -11.39
N ASP A 80 5.72 -5.36 -12.50
CA ASP A 80 4.70 -4.37 -12.81
C ASP A 80 3.35 -4.97 -12.39
N SER A 81 2.90 -4.66 -11.17
CA SER A 81 1.74 -5.37 -10.57
C SER A 81 0.43 -4.92 -11.18
N ASP A 82 0.28 -3.62 -11.45
CA ASP A 82 -0.93 -3.00 -11.98
C ASP A 82 -0.94 -2.81 -13.50
N ARG A 83 0.17 -3.14 -14.17
CA ARG A 83 0.31 -3.23 -15.63
C ARG A 83 0.24 -1.88 -16.32
N ASP A 84 0.76 -0.85 -15.66
CA ASP A 84 0.83 0.50 -16.21
C ASP A 84 2.12 0.77 -17.00
N GLY A 85 3.02 -0.22 -17.03
CA GLY A 85 4.31 -0.16 -17.73
C GLY A 85 5.48 0.27 -16.85
N LYS A 86 5.26 0.52 -15.56
CA LYS A 86 6.31 0.77 -14.56
C LYS A 86 6.41 -0.40 -13.59
N THR A 87 7.61 -0.66 -13.13
CA THR A 87 7.83 -1.64 -12.07
C THR A 87 7.50 -1.03 -10.69
N ASN A 88 7.12 -1.89 -9.74
CA ASN A 88 6.89 -1.49 -8.34
C ASN A 88 8.09 -0.70 -7.79
N GLY A 89 9.31 -1.09 -8.15
CA GLY A 89 10.54 -0.41 -7.76
C GLY A 89 10.68 0.99 -8.35
N GLU A 90 10.36 1.19 -9.63
CA GLU A 90 10.35 2.52 -10.24
C GLU A 90 9.36 3.47 -9.54
N GLU A 91 8.18 2.97 -9.21
CA GLU A 91 7.13 3.78 -8.57
C GLU A 91 7.40 4.06 -7.10
N LEU A 92 7.93 3.09 -6.37
CA LEU A 92 8.25 3.20 -4.94
C LEU A 92 9.66 3.76 -4.68
N GLY A 93 10.38 4.20 -5.72
CA GLY A 93 11.68 4.89 -5.59
C GLY A 93 12.89 3.98 -5.32
N ASP A 94 12.79 2.70 -5.69
CA ASP A 94 13.88 1.71 -5.72
C ASP A 94 14.02 1.07 -7.13
N PRO A 95 14.30 1.85 -8.19
CA PRO A 95 14.33 1.35 -9.58
C PRO A 95 15.45 0.32 -9.85
N HIS A 96 16.41 0.20 -8.93
CA HIS A 96 17.51 -0.75 -9.03
C HIS A 96 17.34 -1.97 -8.11
N CYS A 97 16.24 -2.04 -7.35
CA CYS A 97 15.94 -3.15 -6.43
C CYS A 97 17.06 -3.42 -5.42
N THR A 98 17.54 -2.34 -4.81
CA THR A 98 18.66 -2.32 -3.87
C THR A 98 18.24 -2.01 -2.45
N TRP A 99 17.02 -1.50 -2.24
CA TRP A 99 16.54 -1.18 -0.91
C TRP A 99 16.31 -2.45 -0.09
N THR A 100 16.68 -2.37 1.18
CA THR A 100 16.44 -3.43 2.16
C THR A 100 15.91 -2.83 3.44
N LYS A 101 14.96 -3.53 4.08
CA LYS A 101 14.39 -3.11 5.36
C LYS A 101 15.47 -2.87 6.42
N GLY A 102 15.37 -1.73 7.11
CA GLY A 102 16.33 -1.29 8.13
C GLY A 102 17.65 -0.77 7.56
N GLY A 103 17.81 -0.76 6.23
CA GLY A 103 18.93 -0.13 5.55
C GLY A 103 18.76 1.37 5.36
N PRO A 104 19.60 1.98 4.51
CA PRO A 104 19.48 3.40 4.13
C PRO A 104 18.12 3.72 3.50
N ALA A 105 17.81 5.03 3.45
CA ALA A 105 16.65 5.51 2.72
C ALA A 105 16.67 5.06 1.24
N PRO A 106 15.51 4.89 0.61
CA PRO A 106 15.42 4.56 -0.82
C PRO A 106 16.14 5.58 -1.69
N ALA A 107 16.60 5.15 -2.88
CA ALA A 107 17.41 5.97 -3.77
C ALA A 107 16.65 7.20 -4.30
N LEU A 108 15.34 7.05 -4.53
CA LEU A 108 14.46 8.07 -5.07
C LEU A 108 13.20 8.20 -4.20
N ASN A 109 12.40 9.24 -4.44
CA ASN A 109 11.07 9.38 -3.85
C ASN A 109 10.07 8.47 -4.59
N ALA A 110 8.97 8.11 -3.92
CA ALA A 110 7.84 7.49 -4.60
C ALA A 110 7.21 8.51 -5.58
N THR A 111 6.89 8.04 -6.78
CA THR A 111 6.35 8.89 -7.88
C THR A 111 5.03 8.40 -8.45
N GLY A 112 4.67 7.14 -8.20
CA GLY A 112 3.43 6.50 -8.63
C GLY A 112 2.87 5.59 -7.55
N HIS A 113 1.87 4.80 -7.90
CA HIS A 113 1.23 3.86 -7.00
C HIS A 113 1.28 2.43 -7.55
N PRO A 114 2.01 1.48 -6.92
CA PRO A 114 2.38 0.17 -7.50
C PRO A 114 1.24 -0.81 -7.80
N GLY A 115 0.00 -0.42 -7.50
CA GLY A 115 -1.21 -1.23 -7.54
C GLY A 115 -2.40 -0.50 -8.16
N ILE A 116 -2.20 0.70 -8.70
CA ILE A 116 -3.25 1.52 -9.30
C ILE A 116 -2.69 2.04 -10.62
N CYS A 117 -3.12 1.44 -11.72
CA CYS A 117 -2.65 1.75 -13.05
C CYS A 117 -2.82 3.23 -13.37
N GLU A 118 -1.73 3.83 -13.82
CA GLU A 118 -1.64 5.26 -14.10
C GLU A 118 -1.39 5.53 -15.60
N PRO A 119 -2.02 6.55 -16.19
CA PRO A 119 -3.00 7.45 -15.59
C PRO A 119 -4.36 6.77 -15.40
N ILE A 120 -4.97 7.00 -14.23
CA ILE A 120 -6.26 6.44 -13.85
C ILE A 120 -7.33 6.77 -14.91
N GLY A 121 -8.06 5.76 -15.36
CA GLY A 121 -9.13 5.91 -16.36
C GLY A 121 -8.65 6.13 -17.80
N SER A 122 -7.34 6.06 -18.06
CA SER A 122 -6.81 6.10 -19.42
C SER A 122 -7.12 4.81 -20.20
N HIS A 123 -7.00 4.87 -21.53
CA HIS A 123 -7.16 3.68 -22.37
C HIS A 123 -6.14 2.57 -22.04
N ALA A 124 -4.91 2.94 -21.67
CA ALA A 124 -3.88 1.98 -21.24
C ALA A 124 -4.32 1.21 -19.98
N CYS A 125 -5.03 1.88 -19.08
CA CYS A 125 -5.53 1.32 -17.83
C CYS A 125 -6.94 0.72 -17.92
N ALA A 126 -7.48 0.51 -19.12
CA ALA A 126 -8.84 -0.03 -19.29
C ALA A 126 -9.02 -1.46 -18.70
N SER A 127 -7.92 -2.19 -18.49
CA SER A 127 -7.95 -3.53 -17.89
C SER A 127 -8.17 -3.51 -16.37
N GLN A 128 -7.83 -2.41 -15.70
CA GLN A 128 -8.09 -2.22 -14.28
C GLN A 128 -9.33 -1.36 -14.12
N VAL A 129 -10.43 -1.96 -13.68
CA VAL A 129 -11.70 -1.25 -13.49
C VAL A 129 -11.68 -0.48 -12.15
N PHE A 130 -10.78 0.50 -12.04
CA PHE A 130 -10.63 1.39 -10.89
C PHE A 130 -10.78 2.85 -11.31
N PHE A 131 -11.48 3.63 -10.49
CA PHE A 131 -11.60 5.09 -10.61
C PHE A 131 -11.57 5.71 -9.20
N CYS A 132 -11.08 6.94 -9.09
CA CYS A 132 -11.17 7.68 -7.83
C CYS A 132 -12.63 7.84 -7.41
N GLY A 133 -12.97 7.45 -6.18
CA GLY A 133 -14.34 7.47 -5.65
C GLY A 133 -15.11 6.15 -5.82
N CYS A 134 -14.48 5.12 -6.40
CA CYS A 134 -15.14 3.89 -6.81
C CYS A 134 -14.53 2.66 -6.16
N GLN A 135 -15.35 1.86 -5.47
CA GLN A 135 -14.97 0.54 -4.96
C GLN A 135 -16.03 -0.48 -5.38
N ASP A 136 -15.59 -1.60 -5.96
CA ASP A 136 -16.46 -2.63 -6.55
C ASP A 136 -17.47 -2.08 -7.58
N SER A 137 -18.57 -2.80 -7.83
CA SER A 137 -19.61 -2.45 -8.81
C SER A 137 -20.33 -1.10 -8.56
N ALA A 138 -19.90 -0.30 -7.58
CA ALA A 138 -20.49 0.99 -7.25
C ALA A 138 -20.22 2.09 -8.31
N CYS A 139 -19.33 1.84 -9.28
CA CYS A 139 -19.07 2.79 -10.38
C CYS A 139 -19.25 2.23 -11.79
N VAL A 140 -19.83 1.05 -11.93
CA VAL A 140 -20.47 0.72 -13.20
C VAL A 140 -21.78 1.50 -13.25
N THR A 141 -21.76 2.70 -13.83
CA THR A 141 -22.86 3.02 -14.73
C THR A 141 -22.83 1.93 -15.79
N LYS A 142 -23.68 0.91 -15.63
CA LYS A 142 -23.99 -0.01 -16.72
C LYS A 142 -24.33 0.85 -17.95
N ALA A 143 -23.76 0.45 -19.08
CA ALA A 143 -24.11 0.91 -20.41
C ALA A 143 -25.64 1.03 -20.60
#